data_AF-A0A2V9IFS8-F1
#
_entry.id   AF-A0A2V9IFS8-F1
#
_cell.length_a   1.000
_cell.length_b   1.000
_cell.length_c   1.000
_cell.angle_alpha   90.00
_cell.angle_beta   90.00
_cell.angle_gamma   90.00
#
_symmetry.space_group_name_H-M   'P 1'
#
loop_
_entity.id
_entity.type
_entity.pdbx_description
1 polymer ?
#
loop_
_entity_poly.entity_id
_entity_poly.type
_entity_poly.pdbx_seq_one_letter_code
_entity_poly.pdbx_strand_id
1 'polypeptide(L)'
;MRLRAATLVKFPAKVDCNSPAHWDGDRLYLFNSAPEPWRSSGKSVFDLGQAVLTRYQNKANGGRWIEATYKDDDGTLYGWYHNEPHPVCPAREALTAPRIGAALSHDNGGTWQDLGFVLEAPADSLFCETENHYFAGGNGDFCVNLDSRKEYFYFFIGTYHRDSSEQGVAVARVPYTERQNPAGKPRKWYRGQWSEPGAGGHVTPIFPVKTDWNHKDADAFWGASVHWNSHLNLEAGRYLHQLQQRPGRSRRLERTPKDPGSRRDCAGPRHGAWMVSAGGGHRRRAPRDRQVGRSHRAAVRPRSIGLGDRFFQTRRAGRVT
;
A
#
# COMPACT_ATOMS: atom_id res chain seq x y z
N MET A 1 28.41 -12.68 4.98
CA MET A 1 27.90 -11.60 4.13
C MET A 1 28.07 -10.29 4.89
N ARG A 2 28.79 -9.30 4.34
CA ARG A 2 29.05 -8.02 5.01
C ARG A 2 28.07 -7.00 4.45
N LEU A 3 27.07 -6.59 5.23
CA LEU A 3 26.18 -5.49 4.85
C LEU A 3 27.02 -4.22 4.72
N ARG A 4 26.87 -3.49 3.60
CA ARG A 4 27.51 -2.20 3.35
C ARG A 4 26.43 -1.12 3.34
N ALA A 5 26.77 0.07 3.81
CA ALA A 5 25.89 1.22 3.68
C ALA A 5 25.68 1.53 2.18
N ALA A 6 24.42 1.71 1.78
CA ALA A 6 24.07 2.18 0.45
C ALA A 6 24.07 3.71 0.42
N THR A 7 24.40 4.29 -0.73
CA THR A 7 24.25 5.74 -0.94
C THR A 7 22.79 6.12 -0.79
N LEU A 8 22.51 7.18 -0.03
CA LEU A 8 21.15 7.70 0.12
C LEU A 8 20.66 8.22 -1.24
N VAL A 9 19.53 7.69 -1.68
CA VAL A 9 18.78 8.20 -2.84
C VAL A 9 17.57 8.95 -2.30
N LYS A 10 17.35 10.17 -2.79
CA LYS A 10 16.21 11.00 -2.41
C LYS A 10 15.30 11.19 -3.62
N PHE A 11 13.99 11.08 -3.39
CA PHE A 11 13.03 11.44 -4.42
C PHE A 11 13.02 12.95 -4.70
N PRO A 12 12.70 13.38 -5.93
CA PRO A 12 12.71 14.80 -6.30
C PRO A 12 11.57 15.61 -5.68
N ALA A 13 10.50 14.96 -5.21
CA ALA A 13 9.36 15.60 -4.55
C ALA A 13 9.05 14.93 -3.19
N LYS A 14 8.21 15.60 -2.40
CA LYS A 14 7.74 15.08 -1.11
C LYS A 14 6.95 13.80 -1.33
N VAL A 15 7.18 12.84 -0.44
CA VAL A 15 6.51 11.54 -0.47
C VAL A 15 5.64 11.40 0.75
N ASP A 16 4.38 11.12 0.49
CA ASP A 16 3.40 10.61 1.42
C ASP A 16 2.71 9.44 0.71
N CYS A 17 2.68 8.29 1.38
CA CYS A 17 2.18 7.02 0.85
C CYS A 17 2.97 6.47 -0.37
N ASN A 18 2.31 5.67 -1.22
CA ASN A 18 2.94 4.95 -2.32
C ASN A 18 3.44 5.89 -3.43
N SER A 19 4.56 5.52 -4.07
CA SER A 19 5.15 6.26 -5.19
C SER A 19 5.18 5.38 -6.45
N PRO A 20 4.09 5.31 -7.22
CA PRO A 20 4.01 4.44 -8.38
C PRO A 20 4.91 4.96 -9.51
N ALA A 21 5.41 4.01 -10.29
CA ALA A 21 6.28 4.30 -11.42
C ALA A 21 5.95 3.38 -12.59
N HIS A 22 6.13 3.91 -13.80
CA HIS A 22 5.93 3.17 -15.04
C HIS A 22 6.97 3.56 -16.08
N TRP A 23 7.27 2.63 -16.98
CA TRP A 23 8.15 2.88 -18.11
C TRP A 23 7.33 3.30 -19.33
N ASP A 24 7.87 4.23 -20.10
CA ASP A 24 7.44 4.52 -21.46
C ASP A 24 8.69 4.67 -22.34
N GLY A 25 8.94 3.66 -23.19
CA GLY A 25 10.22 3.49 -23.86
C GLY A 25 11.38 3.31 -22.88
N ASP A 26 12.43 4.11 -23.05
CA ASP A 26 13.63 4.13 -22.20
C ASP A 26 13.51 5.08 -20.99
N ARG A 27 12.33 5.68 -20.79
CA ARG A 27 12.09 6.69 -19.77
C ARG A 27 11.19 6.15 -18.66
N LEU A 28 11.70 6.22 -17.44
CA LEU A 28 10.92 5.99 -16.22
C LEU A 28 10.16 7.27 -15.87
N TYR A 29 8.88 7.12 -15.57
CA TYR A 29 8.06 8.14 -14.93
C TYR A 29 7.71 7.68 -13.52
N LEU A 30 7.72 8.61 -12.56
CA LEU A 30 7.45 8.32 -11.16
C LEU A 30 6.62 9.43 -10.54
N PHE A 31 5.64 9.05 -9.72
CA PHE A 31 4.81 9.98 -8.96
C PHE A 31 5.22 10.00 -7.49
N ASN A 32 5.34 11.20 -6.94
CA ASN A 32 5.39 11.44 -5.51
C ASN A 32 4.26 12.39 -5.16
N SER A 33 3.52 12.11 -4.09
CA SER A 33 2.33 12.89 -3.73
C SER A 33 2.42 13.37 -2.29
N ALA A 34 2.12 14.64 -2.03
CA ALA A 34 1.95 15.22 -0.68
C ALA A 34 1.51 16.71 -0.73
N PRO A 35 0.21 17.05 -0.68
CA PRO A 35 -0.98 16.21 -0.91
C PRO A 35 -1.41 16.15 -2.38
N GLU A 36 -0.67 16.83 -3.27
CA GLU A 36 -0.89 16.84 -4.71
C GLU A 36 0.14 15.92 -5.40
N PRO A 37 -0.17 15.34 -6.57
CA PRO A 37 0.76 14.46 -7.26
C PRO A 37 1.75 15.29 -8.09
N TRP A 38 3.04 15.01 -7.88
CA TRP A 38 4.15 15.51 -8.66
C TRP A 38 4.76 14.38 -9.46
N ARG A 39 5.09 14.65 -10.73
CA ARG A 39 5.68 13.68 -11.64
C ARG A 39 7.12 14.05 -11.94
N SER A 40 8.01 13.11 -11.74
CA SER A 40 9.39 13.15 -12.23
C SER A 40 9.59 12.12 -13.34
N SER A 41 10.66 12.30 -14.11
CA SER A 41 11.06 11.30 -15.10
C SER A 41 12.56 11.29 -15.32
N GLY A 42 13.09 10.14 -15.75
CA GLY A 42 14.52 9.92 -15.91
C GLY A 42 14.83 8.56 -16.53
N LYS A 43 16.11 8.19 -16.59
CA LYS A 43 16.55 6.87 -17.10
C LYS A 43 16.49 5.77 -16.04
N SER A 44 16.38 6.15 -14.78
CA SER A 44 16.30 5.25 -13.63
C SER A 44 15.77 6.00 -12.41
N VAL A 45 15.50 5.29 -11.32
CA VAL A 45 15.20 5.92 -10.01
C VAL A 45 16.35 6.76 -9.45
N PHE A 46 17.57 6.59 -9.97
CA PHE A 46 18.76 7.34 -9.57
C PHE A 46 18.99 8.60 -10.43
N ASP A 47 18.28 8.71 -11.56
CA ASP A 47 18.45 9.77 -12.57
C ASP A 47 17.16 10.56 -12.82
N LEU A 48 16.29 10.65 -11.81
CA LEU A 48 15.04 11.38 -11.91
C LEU A 48 15.29 12.88 -11.97
N GLY A 49 14.73 13.55 -12.98
CA GLY A 49 14.74 14.99 -13.11
C GLY A 49 13.80 15.70 -12.13
N GLN A 50 13.77 17.03 -12.23
CA GLN A 50 12.90 17.89 -11.43
C GLN A 50 11.44 17.42 -11.50
N ALA A 51 10.80 17.36 -10.33
CA ALA A 51 9.38 17.02 -10.23
C ALA A 51 8.52 18.19 -10.74
N VAL A 52 7.49 17.85 -11.52
CA VAL A 52 6.53 18.81 -12.08
C VAL A 52 5.13 18.46 -11.56
N LEU A 53 4.41 19.46 -11.09
CA LEU A 53 3.04 19.28 -10.61
C LEU A 53 2.14 18.75 -11.73
N THR A 54 1.35 17.73 -11.42
CA THR A 54 0.35 17.15 -12.32
C THR A 54 -0.99 17.85 -12.15
N ARG A 55 -1.88 17.76 -13.14
CA ARG A 55 -3.18 18.44 -13.08
C ARG A 55 -4.33 17.49 -13.34
N TYR A 56 -5.29 17.47 -12.43
CA TYR A 56 -6.60 16.91 -12.71
C TYR A 56 -7.46 17.91 -13.48
N GLN A 57 -8.30 17.41 -14.38
CA GLN A 57 -9.22 18.22 -15.18
C GLN A 57 -10.45 18.68 -14.38
N ASN A 58 -10.66 18.15 -13.18
CA ASN A 58 -11.74 18.52 -12.26
C ASN A 58 -11.19 18.96 -10.89
N LYS A 59 -12.10 19.44 -10.05
CA LYS A 59 -11.86 19.66 -8.61
C LYS A 59 -12.55 18.55 -7.82
N ALA A 60 -11.92 18.17 -6.70
CA ALA A 60 -12.50 17.30 -5.70
C ALA A 60 -12.24 17.92 -4.32
N ASN A 61 -13.07 17.61 -3.34
CA ASN A 61 -12.77 17.96 -1.95
C ASN A 61 -11.56 17.15 -1.48
N GLY A 62 -10.58 17.81 -0.85
CA GLY A 62 -9.42 17.16 -0.27
C GLY A 62 -8.22 16.97 -1.21
N GLY A 63 -7.12 16.45 -0.65
CA GLY A 63 -5.91 16.09 -1.39
C GLY A 63 -6.13 14.89 -2.31
N ARG A 64 -5.26 14.72 -3.30
CA ARG A 64 -5.28 13.55 -4.20
C ARG A 64 -3.86 13.05 -4.46
N TRP A 65 -3.59 11.83 -4.02
CA TRP A 65 -2.29 11.17 -4.16
C TRP A 65 -2.41 10.05 -5.19
N ILE A 66 -1.63 10.11 -6.28
CA ILE A 66 -1.54 8.97 -7.22
C ILE A 66 -0.70 7.89 -6.55
N GLU A 67 -1.30 6.74 -6.27
CA GLU A 67 -0.67 5.64 -5.51
C GLU A 67 -0.43 4.38 -6.34
N ALA A 68 -1.15 4.21 -7.45
CA ALA A 68 -0.93 3.13 -8.39
C ALA A 68 -1.11 3.62 -9.84
N THR A 69 -0.32 3.06 -10.75
CA THR A 69 -0.47 3.31 -12.19
C THR A 69 -0.34 2.02 -12.99
N TYR A 70 -0.98 1.99 -14.16
CA TYR A 70 -0.85 0.94 -15.16
C TYR A 70 -0.82 1.58 -16.55
N LYS A 71 0.27 1.39 -17.28
CA LYS A 71 0.38 1.81 -18.68
C LYS A 71 -0.09 0.66 -19.56
N ASP A 72 -1.14 0.91 -20.33
CA ASP A 72 -1.73 -0.08 -21.22
C ASP A 72 -1.00 -0.14 -22.58
N ASP A 73 -1.26 -1.21 -23.33
CA ASP A 73 -0.61 -1.49 -24.61
C ASP A 73 -0.94 -0.40 -25.67
N ASP A 74 -2.07 0.30 -25.52
CA ASP A 74 -2.47 1.44 -26.37
C ASP A 74 -1.80 2.78 -25.99
N GLY A 75 -0.96 2.77 -24.96
CA GLY A 75 -0.26 3.95 -24.45
C GLY A 75 -1.06 4.78 -23.43
N THR A 76 -2.31 4.43 -23.15
CA THR A 76 -3.10 5.06 -22.09
C THR A 76 -2.52 4.72 -20.72
N LEU A 77 -2.32 5.74 -19.88
CA LEU A 77 -1.93 5.56 -18.50
C LEU A 77 -3.17 5.59 -17.62
N TYR A 78 -3.49 4.48 -16.98
CA TYR A 78 -4.46 4.43 -15.90
C TYR A 78 -3.76 4.73 -14.58
N GLY A 79 -4.43 5.52 -13.74
CA GLY A 79 -3.98 5.86 -12.40
C GLY A 79 -5.10 5.66 -11.40
N TRP A 80 -4.73 5.32 -10.18
CA TRP A 80 -5.65 5.31 -9.06
C TRP A 80 -5.11 6.21 -7.98
N TYR A 81 -6.01 7.00 -7.40
CA TYR A 81 -5.65 8.00 -6.43
C TYR A 81 -6.37 7.81 -5.10
N HIS A 82 -5.62 8.03 -4.03
CA HIS A 82 -6.16 8.24 -2.69
C HIS A 82 -6.75 9.65 -2.64
N ASN A 83 -7.93 9.80 -2.05
CA ASN A 83 -8.52 11.11 -1.77
C ASN A 83 -8.94 11.21 -0.31
N GLU A 84 -8.52 12.29 0.35
CA GLU A 84 -8.80 12.59 1.75
C GLU A 84 -9.73 13.81 1.85
N PRO A 85 -11.05 13.64 1.81
CA PRO A 85 -11.98 14.75 1.97
C PRO A 85 -11.98 15.28 3.42
N HIS A 86 -12.19 16.59 3.57
CA HIS A 86 -12.40 17.23 4.88
C HIS A 86 -13.52 18.28 4.83
N PRO A 87 -14.19 18.56 5.96
CA PRO A 87 -14.21 17.73 7.17
C PRO A 87 -15.15 16.52 6.99
N VAL A 88 -14.86 15.39 7.65
CA VAL A 88 -15.82 14.26 7.74
C VAL A 88 -16.49 14.15 9.11
N CYS A 89 -15.91 14.79 10.13
CA CYS A 89 -16.42 14.83 11.50
C CYS A 89 -16.59 16.29 11.95
N PRO A 90 -17.81 16.75 12.30
CA PRO A 90 -18.07 18.16 12.62
C PRO A 90 -17.19 18.73 13.75
N ALA A 91 -16.94 17.96 14.81
CA ALA A 91 -16.15 18.40 15.96
C ALA A 91 -14.63 18.24 15.76
N ARG A 92 -14.19 17.60 14.68
CA ARG A 92 -12.78 17.25 14.42
C ARG A 92 -12.44 17.41 12.95
N GLU A 93 -12.31 18.67 12.54
CA GLU A 93 -12.19 19.07 11.13
C GLU A 93 -10.97 18.46 10.41
N ALA A 94 -9.91 18.15 11.15
CA ALA A 94 -8.68 17.55 10.62
C ALA A 94 -8.80 16.06 10.27
N LEU A 95 -9.86 15.36 10.70
CA LEU A 95 -10.05 13.96 10.33
C LEU A 95 -10.57 13.84 8.90
N THR A 96 -10.08 12.83 8.20
CA THR A 96 -10.61 12.40 6.91
C THR A 96 -11.27 11.02 6.99
N ALA A 97 -11.89 10.60 5.88
CA ALA A 97 -12.25 9.23 5.61
C ALA A 97 -11.82 8.93 4.16
N PRO A 98 -10.68 8.26 3.96
CA PRO A 98 -10.15 8.03 2.64
C PRO A 98 -11.14 7.34 1.70
N ARG A 99 -11.02 7.69 0.43
CA ARG A 99 -11.65 7.01 -0.69
C ARG A 99 -10.68 6.89 -1.86
N ILE A 100 -10.96 5.96 -2.75
CA ILE A 100 -10.09 5.66 -3.89
C ILE A 100 -10.84 6.00 -5.17
N GLY A 101 -10.23 6.85 -6.00
CA GLY A 101 -10.72 7.15 -7.34
C GLY A 101 -9.83 6.58 -8.44
N ALA A 102 -10.37 6.56 -9.65
CA ALA A 102 -9.65 6.18 -10.86
C ALA A 102 -9.50 7.40 -11.77
N ALA A 103 -8.42 7.41 -12.56
CA ALA A 103 -8.15 8.42 -13.56
C ALA A 103 -7.44 7.79 -14.76
N LEU A 104 -7.49 8.47 -15.90
CA LEU A 104 -6.66 8.15 -17.05
C LEU A 104 -5.87 9.36 -17.54
N SER A 105 -4.81 9.10 -18.28
CA SER A 105 -3.94 10.12 -18.85
C SER A 105 -3.36 9.65 -20.19
N HIS A 106 -3.25 10.59 -21.14
CA HIS A 106 -2.64 10.37 -22.44
C HIS A 106 -1.25 11.03 -22.58
N ASP A 107 -0.77 11.70 -21.53
CA ASP A 107 0.50 12.44 -21.53
C ASP A 107 1.44 11.95 -20.44
N ASN A 108 1.35 10.67 -20.06
CA ASN A 108 2.09 10.02 -18.96
C ASN A 108 1.83 10.63 -17.58
N GLY A 109 0.60 11.10 -17.32
CA GLY A 109 0.17 11.65 -16.04
C GLY A 109 0.62 13.09 -15.82
N GLY A 110 0.87 13.86 -16.88
CA GLY A 110 0.95 15.31 -16.78
C GLY A 110 -0.43 15.90 -16.49
N THR A 111 -1.44 15.38 -17.19
CA THR A 111 -2.86 15.68 -17.00
C THR A 111 -3.67 14.41 -16.77
N TRP A 112 -4.66 14.50 -15.88
CA TRP A 112 -5.51 13.39 -15.47
C TRP A 112 -6.99 13.70 -15.70
N GLN A 113 -7.64 12.86 -16.50
CA GLN A 113 -9.09 12.79 -16.58
C GLN A 113 -9.61 11.91 -15.44
N ASP A 114 -10.44 12.47 -14.58
CA ASP A 114 -11.06 11.75 -13.48
C ASP A 114 -12.17 10.82 -13.98
N LEU A 115 -12.16 9.57 -13.50
CA LEU A 115 -13.13 8.53 -13.86
C LEU A 115 -14.09 8.20 -12.70
N GLY A 116 -14.08 9.01 -11.64
CA GLY A 116 -14.90 8.86 -10.45
C GLY A 116 -14.30 7.99 -9.35
N PHE A 117 -14.99 7.97 -8.22
CA PHE A 117 -14.65 7.11 -7.09
C PHE A 117 -15.03 5.66 -7.37
N VAL A 118 -14.08 4.77 -7.07
CA VAL A 118 -14.19 3.33 -7.34
C VAL A 118 -14.29 2.52 -6.05
N LEU A 119 -13.69 2.97 -4.96
CA LEU A 119 -13.80 2.34 -3.64
C LEU A 119 -14.05 3.38 -2.56
N GLU A 120 -15.10 3.16 -1.77
CA GLU A 120 -15.52 3.98 -0.62
C GLU A 120 -15.97 3.04 0.49
N ALA A 121 -15.68 3.37 1.75
CA ALA A 121 -16.21 2.62 2.89
C ALA A 121 -17.75 2.78 2.99
N PRO A 122 -18.48 1.88 3.67
CA PRO A 122 -19.90 2.06 3.93
C PRO A 122 -20.13 3.32 4.80
N ALA A 123 -21.34 3.89 4.72
CA ALA A 123 -21.66 5.15 5.37
C ALA A 123 -21.58 5.09 6.90
N ASP A 124 -21.77 3.90 7.48
CA ASP A 124 -21.65 3.63 8.91
C ASP A 124 -20.20 3.42 9.36
N SER A 125 -19.21 3.54 8.48
CA SER A 125 -17.79 3.31 8.81
C SER A 125 -17.16 4.35 9.73
N LEU A 126 -17.78 5.54 9.87
CA LEU A 126 -17.18 6.66 10.61
C LEU A 126 -17.24 6.45 12.14
N PHE A 127 -16.13 6.78 12.81
CA PHE A 127 -16.01 6.87 14.26
C PHE A 127 -15.27 8.16 14.64
N CYS A 128 -16.03 9.22 14.92
CA CYS A 128 -15.46 10.55 15.16
C CYS A 128 -14.77 10.66 16.54
N GLU A 129 -15.12 9.79 17.49
CA GLU A 129 -14.52 9.69 18.82
C GLU A 129 -13.18 8.95 18.83
N THR A 130 -12.68 8.52 17.67
CA THR A 130 -11.42 7.80 17.49
C THR A 130 -10.23 8.46 18.21
N GLU A 131 -9.33 7.70 18.83
CA GLU A 131 -8.05 8.24 19.29
C GLU A 131 -7.05 8.45 18.13
N ASN A 132 -7.40 8.04 16.90
CA ASN A 132 -6.62 8.28 15.70
C ASN A 132 -6.55 9.78 15.36
N HIS A 133 -5.44 10.21 14.75
CA HIS A 133 -5.20 11.60 14.38
C HIS A 133 -5.36 11.90 12.89
N TYR A 134 -5.45 10.86 12.05
CA TYR A 134 -5.47 10.96 10.59
C TYR A 134 -6.88 10.79 10.04
N PHE A 135 -7.56 9.71 10.42
CA PHE A 135 -8.84 9.33 9.84
C PHE A 135 -9.85 8.84 10.87
N ALA A 136 -11.13 8.99 10.54
CA ALA A 136 -12.27 8.49 11.30
C ALA A 136 -12.91 7.23 10.71
N GLY A 137 -12.47 6.80 9.52
CA GLY A 137 -13.11 5.78 8.70
C GLY A 137 -12.46 5.72 7.33
N GLY A 138 -13.12 5.05 6.37
CA GLY A 138 -12.69 5.07 4.97
C GLY A 138 -11.82 3.89 4.51
N ASN A 139 -11.48 3.93 3.23
CA ASN A 139 -10.64 2.97 2.51
C ASN A 139 -9.59 3.72 1.71
N GLY A 140 -8.31 3.41 1.92
CA GLY A 140 -7.19 4.13 1.30
C GLY A 140 -5.93 3.28 1.23
N ASP A 141 -4.79 3.97 1.07
CA ASP A 141 -3.43 3.44 1.21
C ASP A 141 -3.23 2.08 0.54
N PHE A 142 -3.10 2.11 -0.78
CA PHE A 142 -3.36 0.95 -1.61
C PHE A 142 -2.32 0.76 -2.72
N CYS A 143 -2.31 -0.45 -3.26
CA CYS A 143 -1.67 -0.75 -4.54
C CYS A 143 -2.65 -1.48 -5.46
N VAL A 144 -2.42 -1.38 -6.78
CA VAL A 144 -3.23 -2.04 -7.80
C VAL A 144 -2.33 -2.92 -8.66
N ASN A 145 -2.74 -4.17 -8.89
CA ASN A 145 -2.04 -5.12 -9.75
C ASN A 145 -3.00 -5.74 -10.77
N LEU A 146 -2.59 -5.78 -12.03
CA LEU A 146 -3.29 -6.55 -13.07
C LEU A 146 -2.88 -8.02 -12.96
N ASP A 147 -3.83 -8.95 -12.99
CA ASP A 147 -3.49 -10.37 -13.01
C ASP A 147 -2.82 -10.80 -14.33
N SER A 148 -2.10 -11.92 -14.28
CA SER A 148 -1.33 -12.42 -15.43
C SER A 148 -2.17 -12.85 -16.64
N ARG A 149 -3.49 -13.02 -16.46
CA ARG A 149 -4.44 -13.33 -17.54
C ARG A 149 -5.10 -12.06 -18.10
N LYS A 150 -4.75 -10.89 -17.58
CA LYS A 150 -5.38 -9.59 -17.87
C LYS A 150 -6.90 -9.61 -17.69
N GLU A 151 -7.41 -10.36 -16.69
CA GLU A 151 -8.85 -10.43 -16.44
C GLU A 151 -9.33 -9.36 -15.46
N TYR A 152 -8.58 -9.11 -14.40
CA TYR A 152 -8.95 -8.20 -13.33
C TYR A 152 -7.76 -7.36 -12.85
N PHE A 153 -8.03 -6.10 -12.54
CA PHE A 153 -7.21 -5.34 -11.62
C PHE A 153 -7.63 -5.68 -10.18
N TYR A 154 -6.67 -6.05 -9.35
CA TYR A 154 -6.83 -6.28 -7.92
C TYR A 154 -6.28 -5.09 -7.13
N PHE A 155 -7.11 -4.58 -6.24
CA PHE A 155 -6.78 -3.54 -5.28
C PHE A 155 -6.50 -4.20 -3.94
N PHE A 156 -5.33 -3.91 -3.36
CA PHE A 156 -5.04 -4.23 -1.97
C PHE A 156 -5.10 -2.94 -1.19
N ILE A 157 -6.07 -2.83 -0.27
CA ILE A 157 -6.47 -1.56 0.35
C ILE A 157 -6.33 -1.64 1.87
N GLY A 158 -5.94 -0.53 2.49
CA GLY A 158 -6.13 -0.31 3.92
C GLY A 158 -7.59 0.06 4.21
N THR A 159 -8.15 -0.50 5.29
CA THR A 159 -9.54 -0.25 5.70
C THR A 159 -9.60 0.18 7.17
N TYR A 160 -10.38 1.23 7.44
CA TYR A 160 -10.37 1.98 8.70
C TYR A 160 -11.74 2.04 9.39
N HIS A 161 -12.61 1.07 9.09
CA HIS A 161 -13.99 1.02 9.57
C HIS A 161 -14.11 1.13 11.10
N ARG A 162 -15.18 1.73 11.64
CA ARG A 162 -15.45 1.79 13.10
C ARG A 162 -15.51 0.43 13.79
N ASP A 163 -15.89 -0.60 13.06
CA ASP A 163 -15.86 -2.00 13.52
C ASP A 163 -14.51 -2.62 13.15
N SER A 164 -13.75 -2.99 14.18
CA SER A 164 -12.47 -3.70 14.06
C SER A 164 -12.52 -4.96 13.17
N SER A 165 -13.69 -5.61 13.04
CA SER A 165 -13.84 -6.80 12.19
C SER A 165 -13.65 -6.51 10.69
N GLU A 166 -13.77 -5.25 10.30
CA GLU A 166 -13.60 -4.74 8.93
C GLU A 166 -12.30 -3.95 8.73
N GLN A 167 -11.43 -3.92 9.74
CA GLN A 167 -10.15 -3.20 9.66
C GLN A 167 -8.99 -4.10 9.26
N GLY A 168 -8.08 -3.54 8.46
CA GLY A 168 -6.82 -4.17 8.10
C GLY A 168 -6.52 -4.02 6.61
N VAL A 169 -5.94 -5.06 6.01
CA VAL A 169 -5.76 -5.13 4.56
C VAL A 169 -6.90 -5.93 3.95
N ALA A 170 -7.68 -5.32 3.07
CA ALA A 170 -8.75 -5.96 2.31
C ALA A 170 -8.42 -5.99 0.81
N VAL A 171 -9.27 -6.68 0.03
CA VAL A 171 -9.11 -6.81 -1.41
C VAL A 171 -10.39 -6.43 -2.13
N ALA A 172 -10.24 -5.67 -3.22
CA ALA A 172 -11.28 -5.47 -4.21
C ALA A 172 -10.75 -5.84 -5.59
N ARG A 173 -11.65 -6.04 -6.56
CA ARG A 173 -11.26 -6.22 -7.96
C ARG A 173 -12.23 -5.57 -8.92
N VAL A 174 -11.74 -5.19 -10.09
CA VAL A 174 -12.56 -4.71 -11.21
C VAL A 174 -12.13 -5.43 -12.48
N PRO A 175 -13.05 -5.84 -13.37
CA PRO A 175 -12.66 -6.42 -14.65
C PRO A 175 -11.79 -5.45 -15.44
N TYR A 176 -10.74 -5.96 -16.07
CA TYR A 176 -9.86 -5.18 -16.94
C TYR A 176 -10.63 -4.49 -18.08
N THR A 177 -11.70 -5.11 -18.56
CA THR A 177 -12.58 -4.56 -19.62
C THR A 177 -13.33 -3.30 -19.19
N GLU A 178 -13.48 -3.06 -17.88
CA GLU A 178 -14.21 -1.91 -17.33
C GLU A 178 -13.31 -0.70 -17.03
N ARG A 179 -11.99 -0.79 -17.30
CA ARG A 179 -10.99 0.21 -16.89
C ARG A 179 -11.23 1.63 -17.40
N GLN A 180 -11.93 1.79 -18.52
CA GLN A 180 -12.28 3.10 -19.08
C GLN A 180 -13.50 3.75 -18.41
N ASN A 181 -14.36 2.95 -17.76
CA ASN A 181 -15.51 3.44 -17.00
C ASN A 181 -15.72 2.61 -15.71
N PRO A 182 -14.78 2.70 -14.75
CA PRO A 182 -14.72 1.79 -13.62
C PRO A 182 -15.68 2.15 -12.49
N ALA A 183 -16.27 3.34 -12.44
CA ALA A 183 -17.16 3.73 -11.36
C ALA A 183 -18.35 2.75 -11.21
N GLY A 184 -18.58 2.28 -9.98
CA GLY A 184 -19.64 1.30 -9.67
C GLY A 184 -19.35 -0.15 -10.12
N LYS A 185 -18.21 -0.41 -10.77
CA LYS A 185 -17.84 -1.74 -11.28
C LYS A 185 -17.07 -2.63 -10.30
N PRO A 186 -16.19 -2.11 -9.43
CA PRO A 186 -15.44 -2.96 -8.52
C PRO A 186 -16.34 -3.74 -7.58
N ARG A 187 -15.85 -4.91 -7.17
CA ARG A 187 -16.41 -5.75 -6.12
C ARG A 187 -15.38 -5.97 -5.03
N LYS A 188 -15.78 -5.80 -3.77
CA LYS A 188 -14.97 -6.10 -2.59
C LYS A 188 -15.13 -7.56 -2.19
N TRP A 189 -14.06 -8.12 -1.63
CA TRP A 189 -14.10 -9.43 -0.99
C TRP A 189 -14.81 -9.32 0.35
N TYR A 190 -15.89 -10.08 0.50
CA TYR A 190 -16.70 -10.12 1.71
C TYR A 190 -17.22 -11.54 1.95
N ARG A 191 -17.02 -12.06 3.16
CA ARG A 191 -17.51 -13.37 3.60
C ARG A 191 -17.23 -14.52 2.61
N GLY A 192 -16.06 -14.50 1.99
CA GLY A 192 -15.63 -15.55 1.07
C GLY A 192 -16.06 -15.38 -0.39
N GLN A 193 -16.64 -14.23 -0.76
CA GLN A 193 -17.16 -13.96 -2.11
C GLN A 193 -16.89 -12.52 -2.55
N TRP A 194 -17.02 -12.26 -3.86
CA TRP A 194 -16.94 -10.91 -4.45
C TRP A 194 -18.34 -10.27 -4.49
N SER A 195 -19.01 -10.16 -3.34
CA SER A 195 -20.43 -9.80 -3.26
C SER A 195 -20.69 -8.31 -3.01
N GLU A 196 -19.76 -7.61 -2.36
CA GLU A 196 -19.97 -6.22 -1.92
C GLU A 196 -19.58 -5.22 -3.03
N PRO A 197 -20.32 -4.11 -3.18
CA PRO A 197 -19.97 -3.07 -4.14
C PRO A 197 -18.67 -2.35 -3.74
N GLY A 198 -17.90 -1.88 -4.74
CA GLY A 198 -16.68 -1.11 -4.51
C GLY A 198 -16.90 0.12 -3.65
N ALA A 199 -17.82 0.99 -4.07
CA ALA A 199 -18.27 2.13 -3.27
C ALA A 199 -19.38 1.69 -2.30
N GLY A 200 -19.26 2.07 -1.03
CA GLY A 200 -20.27 1.82 0.00
C GLY A 200 -20.39 0.39 0.51
N GLY A 201 -19.66 -0.58 -0.04
CA GLY A 201 -19.73 -1.98 0.40
C GLY A 201 -18.79 -2.32 1.56
N HIS A 202 -19.14 -3.37 2.30
CA HIS A 202 -18.37 -3.91 3.41
C HIS A 202 -17.17 -4.76 2.93
N VAL A 203 -16.26 -5.10 3.85
CA VAL A 203 -15.07 -5.93 3.56
C VAL A 203 -14.87 -7.06 4.55
N THR A 204 -14.20 -8.12 4.11
CA THR A 204 -13.54 -9.07 5.01
C THR A 204 -12.03 -8.95 4.81
N PRO A 205 -11.30 -8.38 5.77
CA PRO A 205 -9.85 -8.24 5.68
C PRO A 205 -9.16 -9.58 5.46
N ILE A 206 -8.20 -9.63 4.54
CA ILE A 206 -7.31 -10.79 4.35
C ILE A 206 -6.16 -10.78 5.37
N PHE A 207 -5.83 -9.60 5.91
CA PHE A 207 -4.97 -9.43 7.08
C PHE A 207 -5.69 -8.50 8.05
N PRO A 208 -6.36 -9.04 9.08
CA PRO A 208 -7.07 -8.23 10.06
C PRO A 208 -6.08 -7.47 10.95
N VAL A 209 -6.52 -6.36 11.54
CA VAL A 209 -5.77 -5.66 12.59
C VAL A 209 -5.59 -6.55 13.83
N LYS A 210 -4.50 -6.32 14.57
CA LYS A 210 -4.31 -6.92 15.89
C LYS A 210 -4.85 -6.01 16.99
N THR A 211 -4.67 -4.70 16.84
CA THR A 211 -5.29 -3.67 17.67
C THR A 211 -5.91 -2.62 16.76
N ASP A 212 -7.16 -2.28 17.07
CA ASP A 212 -8.02 -1.37 16.31
C ASP A 212 -7.35 0.00 16.06
N TRP A 213 -7.51 0.53 14.85
CA TRP A 213 -7.07 1.86 14.41
C TRP A 213 -7.58 3.02 15.27
N ASN A 214 -8.71 2.82 15.95
CA ASN A 214 -9.37 3.80 16.81
C ASN A 214 -8.73 3.96 18.18
N HIS A 215 -7.72 3.13 18.47
CA HIS A 215 -6.98 3.15 19.73
C HIS A 215 -5.63 3.84 19.54
N LYS A 216 -5.16 4.57 20.56
CA LYS A 216 -3.84 5.23 20.54
C LYS A 216 -2.64 4.30 20.35
N ASP A 217 -2.83 3.01 20.58
CA ASP A 217 -1.84 1.94 20.49
C ASP A 217 -2.15 0.93 19.38
N ALA A 218 -2.78 1.41 18.30
CA ALA A 218 -3.07 0.64 17.09
C ALA A 218 -1.86 -0.19 16.61
N ASP A 219 -2.13 -1.45 16.25
CA ASP A 219 -1.18 -2.47 15.79
C ASP A 219 -1.79 -3.14 14.56
N ALA A 220 -1.41 -2.62 13.39
CA ALA A 220 -2.05 -2.91 12.12
C ALA A 220 -1.04 -2.83 10.95
N PHE A 221 -1.37 -3.53 9.86
CA PHE A 221 -0.70 -3.31 8.58
C PHE A 221 -1.34 -2.11 7.87
N TRP A 222 -0.49 -1.25 7.30
CA TRP A 222 -0.88 -0.04 6.58
C TRP A 222 -0.18 0.01 5.23
N GLY A 223 -0.80 0.64 4.22
CA GLY A 223 -0.19 0.84 2.89
C GLY A 223 0.31 -0.44 2.24
N ALA A 224 -0.60 -1.26 1.72
CA ALA A 224 -0.21 -2.48 1.03
C ALA A 224 0.66 -2.16 -0.20
N SER A 225 1.72 -2.93 -0.41
CA SER A 225 2.59 -2.83 -1.59
C SER A 225 2.88 -4.23 -2.12
N VAL A 226 2.11 -4.64 -3.13
CA VAL A 226 2.28 -5.90 -3.83
C VAL A 226 2.83 -5.61 -5.21
N HIS A 227 3.88 -6.32 -5.62
CA HIS A 227 4.46 -6.18 -6.96
C HIS A 227 5.11 -7.49 -7.42
N TRP A 228 5.13 -7.69 -8.73
CA TRP A 228 5.83 -8.81 -9.33
C TRP A 228 7.34 -8.64 -9.19
N ASN A 229 8.00 -9.67 -8.65
CA ASN A 229 9.45 -9.72 -8.59
C ASN A 229 10.00 -10.60 -9.71
N SER A 230 10.53 -9.99 -10.76
CA SER A 230 11.07 -10.71 -11.93
C SER A 230 12.31 -11.54 -11.62
N HIS A 231 13.10 -11.17 -10.61
CA HIS A 231 14.26 -11.96 -10.18
C HIS A 231 13.84 -13.27 -9.49
N LEU A 232 12.76 -13.22 -8.71
CA LEU A 232 12.23 -14.35 -7.98
C LEU A 232 11.16 -15.14 -8.76
N ASN A 233 10.61 -14.56 -9.83
CA ASN A 233 9.50 -15.09 -10.62
C ASN A 233 8.27 -15.43 -9.76
N LEU A 234 7.94 -14.52 -8.83
CA LEU A 234 6.80 -14.60 -7.91
C LEU A 234 6.33 -13.20 -7.50
N GLU A 235 5.07 -13.09 -7.10
CA GLU A 235 4.55 -11.87 -6.47
C GLU A 235 5.20 -11.67 -5.10
N ALA A 236 5.80 -10.49 -4.91
CA ALA A 236 6.37 -10.08 -3.64
C ALA A 236 5.44 -9.03 -3.00
N GLY A 237 4.80 -9.42 -1.89
CA GLY A 237 4.09 -8.48 -1.02
C GLY A 237 5.03 -7.91 0.03
N ARG A 238 5.02 -6.58 0.19
CA ARG A 238 5.48 -5.89 1.40
C ARG A 238 4.29 -5.16 2.00
N TYR A 239 4.13 -5.31 3.31
CA TYR A 239 3.17 -4.55 4.11
C TYR A 239 3.99 -3.68 5.07
N LEU A 240 3.66 -2.39 5.19
CA LEU A 240 4.23 -1.58 6.26
C LEU A 240 3.51 -1.99 7.54
N HIS A 241 4.26 -2.51 8.51
CA HIS A 241 3.75 -2.73 9.86
C HIS A 241 3.83 -1.39 10.57
N GLN A 242 2.69 -0.76 10.84
CA GLN A 242 2.66 0.44 11.67
C GLN A 242 2.38 0.06 13.12
N LEU A 243 3.27 0.46 14.00
CA LEU A 243 2.99 0.59 15.42
C LEU A 243 2.77 2.07 15.68
N GLN A 244 1.53 2.46 16.00
CA GLN A 244 1.28 3.84 16.39
C GLN A 244 1.89 4.06 17.79
N GLN A 245 3.13 4.56 17.83
CA GLN A 245 3.77 4.95 19.08
C GLN A 245 3.58 6.45 19.32
N ARG A 246 3.28 6.79 20.58
CA ARG A 246 3.11 8.17 21.07
C ARG A 246 4.13 9.13 20.43
N PRO A 247 3.73 10.34 20.04
CA PRO A 247 4.70 11.39 19.76
C PRO A 247 5.55 11.60 21.02
N GLY A 248 6.85 11.27 20.97
CA GLY A 248 7.81 11.60 22.03
C GLY A 248 8.34 10.47 22.93
N ARG A 249 8.13 9.18 22.63
CA ARG A 249 8.88 8.10 23.33
C ARG A 249 9.55 7.14 22.35
N SER A 250 10.75 7.46 21.91
CA SER A 250 11.68 6.43 21.46
C SER A 250 12.06 5.56 22.67
N ARG A 251 11.66 4.29 22.67
CA ARG A 251 12.31 3.32 23.56
C ARG A 251 13.72 3.08 23.01
N ARG A 252 14.68 3.84 23.52
CA ARG A 252 16.11 3.53 23.41
C ARG A 252 16.34 2.20 24.12
N LEU A 253 16.62 1.14 23.37
CA LEU A 253 17.32 -0.03 23.92
C LEU A 253 18.78 0.40 24.11
N GLU A 254 19.05 1.07 25.22
CA GLU A 254 20.41 1.43 25.63
C GLU A 254 21.03 0.30 26.46
N ARG A 255 22.20 -0.17 26.00
CA ARG A 255 23.29 -0.54 26.91
C ARG A 255 24.20 0.69 27.04
N THR A 256 24.43 1.10 28.28
CA THR A 256 25.26 2.22 28.80
C THR A 256 26.79 1.95 28.66
N PRO A 257 27.73 2.88 29.01
CA PRO A 257 27.62 4.14 29.79
C PRO A 257 28.42 5.41 29.32
N LYS A 258 28.00 6.59 29.86
CA LYS A 258 28.70 7.86 30.30
C LYS A 258 29.78 8.50 29.39
N ASP A 259 29.81 9.81 29.08
CA ASP A 259 29.86 11.02 29.95
C ASP A 259 29.50 12.34 29.14
N PRO A 260 29.27 13.51 29.78
CA PRO A 260 28.43 14.61 29.27
C PRO A 260 29.18 15.80 28.63
N GLY A 261 28.53 16.51 27.70
CA GLY A 261 29.02 17.80 27.21
C GLY A 261 28.12 18.52 26.19
N SER A 262 27.51 19.61 26.65
CA SER A 262 26.98 20.76 25.88
C SER A 262 25.69 20.65 25.03
N ARG A 263 24.68 21.35 25.57
CA ARG A 263 23.77 22.38 25.00
C ARG A 263 22.87 22.07 23.79
N ARG A 264 21.62 22.50 24.00
CA ARG A 264 20.39 22.34 23.22
C ARG A 264 20.40 23.24 21.98
N ASP A 265 19.88 22.70 20.88
CA ASP A 265 19.15 23.46 19.87
C ASP A 265 17.90 22.68 19.45
N CYS A 266 16.76 23.37 19.47
CA CYS A 266 15.45 22.86 19.09
C CYS A 266 15.34 22.72 17.56
N ALA A 267 15.15 21.49 17.07
CA ALA A 267 14.78 21.23 15.68
C ALA A 267 13.67 20.17 15.64
N GLY A 268 12.64 20.44 14.84
CA GLY A 268 11.40 19.66 14.71
C GLY A 268 11.59 18.20 14.29
N PRO A 269 10.49 17.40 14.28
CA PRO A 269 10.56 15.96 14.18
C PRO A 269 11.19 15.53 12.84
N ARG A 270 12.33 14.84 12.95
CA ARG A 270 12.99 14.15 11.83
C ARG A 270 12.20 12.89 11.51
N HIS A 271 11.64 12.82 10.31
CA HIS A 271 10.99 11.62 9.80
C HIS A 271 11.99 10.45 9.70
N GLY A 272 11.56 9.28 10.17
CA GLY A 272 12.37 8.09 10.40
C GLY A 272 13.00 7.51 9.13
N ALA A 273 14.21 6.97 9.29
CA ALA A 273 14.90 6.20 8.26
C ALA A 273 14.30 4.79 8.17
N TRP A 274 14.00 4.34 6.95
CA TRP A 274 13.46 3.01 6.66
C TRP A 274 14.58 2.02 6.40
N MET A 275 14.61 0.90 7.15
CA MET A 275 15.58 -0.18 6.99
C MET A 275 14.94 -1.35 6.23
N VAL A 276 15.49 -1.70 5.07
CA VAL A 276 15.13 -2.90 4.31
C VAL A 276 15.99 -4.06 4.80
N SER A 277 15.37 -5.08 5.40
CA SER A 277 16.01 -6.40 5.57
C SER A 277 15.51 -7.33 4.47
N ALA A 278 16.43 -7.84 3.65
CA ALA A 278 16.18 -8.92 2.69
C ALA A 278 17.02 -10.12 3.13
N GLY A 279 16.36 -11.13 3.73
CA GLY A 279 16.99 -12.40 4.09
C GLY A 279 16.69 -13.44 3.01
N GLY A 280 17.64 -13.65 2.09
CA GLY A 280 17.61 -14.74 1.13
C GLY A 280 18.76 -15.71 1.37
N GLY A 281 18.47 -16.99 1.54
CA GLY A 281 19.49 -18.03 1.66
C GLY A 281 18.91 -19.44 1.50
N HIS A 282 19.08 -20.03 0.32
CA HIS A 282 18.90 -21.47 0.08
C HIS A 282 20.26 -22.14 -0.11
N ARG A 283 20.49 -23.26 0.59
CA ARG A 283 21.24 -24.40 0.06
C ARG A 283 20.60 -25.71 0.53
N ARG A 284 20.33 -26.60 -0.42
CA ARG A 284 19.98 -28.02 -0.20
C ARG A 284 21.26 -28.84 -0.03
N ARG A 285 21.29 -29.74 0.95
CA ARG A 285 21.92 -31.08 0.91
C ARG A 285 21.14 -32.03 1.84
N ALA A 286 20.90 -33.25 1.38
CA ALA A 286 20.19 -34.33 2.09
C ALA A 286 21.19 -35.31 2.78
N PRO A 287 20.76 -36.47 3.33
CA PRO A 287 20.41 -36.67 4.74
C PRO A 287 21.39 -37.61 5.46
N ARG A 288 21.45 -37.55 6.81
CA ARG A 288 21.90 -38.68 7.65
C ARG A 288 21.14 -38.73 8.97
N ASP A 289 20.75 -39.95 9.33
CA ASP A 289 20.07 -40.37 10.55
C ASP A 289 20.90 -40.18 11.82
N ARG A 290 20.28 -39.75 12.93
CA ARG A 290 19.89 -40.58 14.09
C ARG A 290 19.63 -39.75 15.35
N GLN A 291 18.55 -40.17 16.03
CA GLN A 291 18.24 -40.16 17.46
C GLN A 291 17.81 -38.89 18.22
N VAL A 292 16.49 -38.84 18.45
CA VAL A 292 15.75 -38.80 19.74
C VAL A 292 16.20 -37.79 20.80
N GLY A 293 15.34 -36.79 21.01
CA GLY A 293 15.19 -36.04 22.25
C GLY A 293 13.82 -35.35 22.28
N ARG A 294 12.88 -35.87 23.09
CA ARG A 294 11.54 -35.32 23.29
C ARG A 294 11.62 -34.03 24.11
N SER A 295 10.98 -32.96 23.65
CA SER A 295 10.47 -31.88 24.51
C SER A 295 9.18 -31.32 23.91
N HIS A 296 8.09 -31.40 24.68
CA HIS A 296 6.77 -30.92 24.31
C HIS A 296 6.75 -29.41 24.05
N ARG A 297 6.30 -29.01 22.85
CA ARG A 297 5.69 -27.70 22.59
C ARG A 297 4.43 -27.93 21.77
N ALA A 298 3.29 -27.52 22.32
CA ALA A 298 2.01 -27.53 21.63
C ALA A 298 2.06 -26.50 20.48
N ALA A 299 2.07 -27.01 19.25
CA ALA A 299 1.86 -26.21 18.05
C ALA A 299 0.37 -26.21 17.73
N VAL A 300 -0.33 -25.12 18.02
CA VAL A 300 -1.65 -24.86 17.47
C VAL A 300 -1.44 -24.53 15.99
N ARG A 301 -1.79 -25.47 15.11
CA ARG A 301 -1.85 -25.24 13.66
C ARG A 301 -3.05 -24.32 13.38
N PRO A 302 -2.87 -23.15 12.75
CA PRO A 302 -3.99 -22.48 12.13
C PRO A 302 -4.46 -23.36 10.96
N ARG A 303 -5.77 -23.62 10.89
CA ARG A 303 -6.40 -24.28 9.75
C ARG A 303 -6.07 -23.46 8.51
N SER A 304 -5.46 -24.12 7.53
CA SER A 304 -5.25 -23.61 6.18
C SER A 304 -6.59 -23.24 5.56
N ILE A 305 -6.89 -21.95 5.46
CA ILE A 305 -7.91 -21.48 4.53
C ILE A 305 -7.27 -21.60 3.14
N GLY A 306 -7.80 -22.52 2.33
CA GLY A 306 -7.34 -22.82 0.97
C GLY A 306 -7.59 -21.67 0.00
N LEU A 307 -6.86 -20.57 0.16
CA LEU A 307 -6.82 -19.43 -0.77
C LEU A 307 -5.54 -19.45 -1.62
N GLY A 308 -4.42 -20.03 -1.15
CA GLY A 308 -3.15 -19.98 -1.87
C GLY A 308 -3.14 -20.68 -3.25
N ASP A 309 -3.86 -21.80 -3.40
CA ASP A 309 -3.74 -22.65 -4.60
C ASP A 309 -4.54 -22.15 -5.82
N ARG A 310 -5.40 -21.13 -5.65
CA ARG A 310 -6.17 -20.55 -6.77
C ARG A 310 -5.65 -19.20 -7.28
N PHE A 311 -4.73 -18.55 -6.57
CA PHE A 311 -4.21 -17.25 -6.98
C PHE A 311 -3.02 -17.34 -7.94
N PHE A 312 -2.26 -18.45 -7.97
CA PHE A 312 -1.05 -18.55 -8.80
C PHE A 312 -0.84 -19.96 -9.39
N GLN A 313 -1.60 -20.32 -10.42
CA GLN A 313 -1.23 -21.45 -11.28
C GLN A 313 -0.24 -20.97 -12.35
N THR A 314 1.05 -21.14 -12.09
CA THR A 314 2.08 -21.05 -13.14
C THR A 314 2.13 -22.39 -13.90
N ARG A 315 1.66 -22.42 -15.15
CA ARG A 315 2.02 -23.51 -16.06
C ARG A 315 3.44 -23.25 -16.58
N ARG A 316 4.33 -24.23 -16.37
CA ARG A 316 5.61 -24.33 -17.05
C ARG A 316 5.38 -24.27 -18.56
N ALA A 317 5.94 -23.26 -19.23
CA ALA A 317 6.07 -23.26 -20.67
C ALA A 317 7.03 -24.39 -21.07
N GLY A 318 6.51 -25.36 -21.83
CA GLY A 318 7.32 -26.38 -22.47
C GLY A 318 8.16 -25.77 -23.58
N ARG A 319 9.43 -26.17 -23.64
CA ARG A 319 10.26 -26.05 -24.84
C ARG A 319 9.58 -26.76 -26.00
N VAL A 320 9.47 -26.11 -27.14
CA VAL A 320 9.39 -26.78 -28.43
C VAL A 320 10.60 -26.32 -29.23
N THR A 321 11.33 -27.32 -29.70
CA THR A 321 12.44 -27.30 -30.64
C THR A 321 12.04 -26.70 -31.98
#